data_AF-Q1M9V6-F1
#
_entry.id   AF-Q1M9V6-F1
#
_cell.length_a   1.000
_cell.length_b   1.000
_cell.length_c   1.000
_cell.angle_alpha   90.00
_cell.angle_beta   90.00
_cell.angle_gamma   90.00
#
_symmetry.space_group_name_H-M   'P 1'
#
loop_
_entity.id
_entity.type
_entity.pdbx_description
1 polymer ?
#
loop_
_entity_poly.entity_id
_entity_poly.type
_entity_poly.pdbx_seq_one_letter_code
_entity_poly.pdbx_strand_id
1 'polypeptide(L)'
;MSLRLVEEMLLERGIVVSYETIRRWGRKFGAAYAKQLHRKKPSRKDIWHLDEVVISIGGRKHWLWRAVDQDGYVLDEIVQTRRDTKAAKRLLVRLLKKQGLSPKRIVTDKLRSYGAAKRDVMPGVEHRSHKGLNNRAENSHVPLRKRERMMQGFRSVGGLQRFISVFSAVRNLFVAPHQRHSALATHIHRIRAMAQWKAVTAAIA
;
A
#
# COMPACT_ATOMS: atom_id res chain seq x y z
N MET A 1 -8.74 -11.59 -7.73
CA MET A 1 -9.05 -11.70 -9.16
C MET A 1 -7.73 -11.96 -9.88
N SER A 2 -7.61 -13.08 -10.58
CA SER A 2 -6.53 -13.34 -11.54
C SER A 2 -6.78 -12.54 -12.82
N LEU A 3 -5.78 -12.41 -13.69
CA LEU A 3 -5.97 -11.72 -14.98
C LEU A 3 -6.90 -12.51 -15.92
N ARG A 4 -6.92 -13.84 -15.82
CA ARG A 4 -7.83 -14.71 -16.57
C ARG A 4 -9.30 -14.49 -16.17
N LEU A 5 -9.56 -14.35 -14.87
CA LEU A 5 -10.90 -14.00 -14.39
C LEU A 5 -11.34 -12.62 -14.91
N VAL A 6 -10.40 -11.66 -15.08
CA VAL A 6 -10.75 -10.36 -15.69
C VAL A 6 -11.07 -10.52 -17.18
N GLU A 7 -10.35 -11.37 -17.90
CA GLU A 7 -10.64 -11.73 -19.28
C GLU A 7 -12.04 -12.35 -19.41
N GLU A 8 -12.39 -13.31 -18.56
CA GLU A 8 -13.74 -13.92 -18.50
C GLU A 8 -14.82 -12.86 -18.22
N MET A 9 -14.62 -11.99 -17.23
CA MET A 9 -15.57 -10.92 -16.90
C MET A 9 -15.72 -9.86 -18.00
N LEU A 10 -14.70 -9.64 -18.82
CA LEU A 10 -14.76 -8.74 -19.98
C LEU A 10 -15.45 -9.43 -21.16
N LEU A 11 -15.21 -10.73 -21.36
CA LEU A 11 -15.90 -11.53 -22.36
C LEU A 11 -17.41 -11.58 -22.12
N GLU A 12 -17.86 -11.75 -20.87
CA GLU A 12 -19.27 -11.66 -20.49
C GLU A 12 -19.92 -10.32 -20.87
N ARG A 13 -19.12 -9.26 -21.04
CA ARG A 13 -19.57 -7.92 -21.44
C ARG A 13 -19.35 -7.63 -22.93
N GLY A 14 -19.02 -8.65 -23.73
CA GLY A 14 -18.76 -8.54 -25.16
C GLY A 14 -17.40 -7.95 -25.52
N ILE A 15 -16.47 -7.82 -24.57
CA ILE A 15 -15.12 -7.27 -24.80
C ILE A 15 -14.12 -8.43 -24.92
N VAL A 16 -13.71 -8.74 -26.15
CA VAL A 16 -12.77 -9.82 -26.44
C VAL A 16 -11.33 -9.33 -26.29
N VAL A 17 -10.68 -9.73 -25.18
CA VAL A 17 -9.27 -9.40 -24.91
C VAL A 17 -8.58 -10.55 -24.18
N SER A 18 -7.31 -10.79 -24.48
CA SER A 18 -6.51 -11.78 -23.75
C SER A 18 -6.06 -11.27 -22.37
N TYR A 19 -5.79 -12.18 -21.43
CA TYR A 19 -5.14 -11.82 -20.16
C TYR A 19 -3.81 -11.07 -20.35
N GLU A 20 -3.08 -11.34 -21.44
CA GLU A 20 -1.80 -10.69 -21.72
C GLU A 20 -2.00 -9.23 -22.17
N THR A 21 -3.09 -8.95 -22.91
CA THR A 21 -3.52 -7.57 -23.22
C THR A 21 -3.83 -6.81 -21.94
N ILE A 22 -4.61 -7.40 -21.02
CA ILE A 22 -4.94 -6.79 -19.72
C ILE A 22 -3.67 -6.54 -18.90
N ARG A 23 -2.72 -7.48 -18.89
CA ARG A 23 -1.42 -7.32 -18.23
C ARG A 23 -0.62 -6.15 -18.79
N ARG A 24 -0.59 -6.00 -20.12
CA ARG A 24 0.10 -4.91 -20.80
C ARG A 24 -0.56 -3.56 -20.48
N TRP A 25 -1.88 -3.48 -20.44
CA TRP A 25 -2.60 -2.27 -19.99
C TRP A 25 -2.25 -1.89 -18.56
N GLY A 26 -2.24 -2.85 -17.63
CA GLY A 26 -1.82 -2.59 -16.25
C GLY A 26 -0.41 -2.02 -16.14
N ARG A 27 0.52 -2.46 -17.00
CA ARG A 27 1.88 -1.91 -17.09
C ARG A 27 1.93 -0.52 -17.73
N LYS A 28 1.19 -0.33 -18.82
CA LYS A 28 1.18 0.91 -19.61
C LYS A 28 0.55 2.06 -18.80
N PHE A 29 -0.61 1.83 -18.22
CA PHE A 29 -1.42 2.89 -17.62
C PHE A 29 -1.35 2.94 -16.09
N GLY A 30 -1.04 1.82 -15.41
CA GLY A 30 -1.14 1.73 -13.96
C GLY A 30 -0.32 2.79 -13.21
N ALA A 31 0.90 3.07 -13.66
CA ALA A 31 1.75 4.09 -13.07
C ALA A 31 1.21 5.51 -13.28
N ALA A 32 0.67 5.80 -14.47
CA ALA A 32 0.07 7.09 -14.80
C ALA A 32 -1.17 7.34 -13.94
N TYR A 33 -2.07 6.34 -13.82
CA TYR A 33 -3.22 6.42 -12.92
C TYR A 33 -2.78 6.67 -11.48
N ALA A 34 -1.86 5.85 -10.94
CA ALA A 34 -1.40 5.99 -9.57
C ALA A 34 -0.78 7.37 -9.26
N LYS A 35 -0.16 8.02 -10.25
CA LYS A 35 0.42 9.37 -10.11
C LYS A 35 -0.67 10.46 -10.03
N GLN A 36 -1.77 10.31 -10.76
CA GLN A 36 -2.86 11.29 -10.77
C GLN A 36 -3.81 11.13 -9.57
N LEU A 37 -3.82 9.96 -8.91
CA LEU A 37 -4.62 9.78 -7.70
C LEU A 37 -4.13 10.70 -6.56
N HIS A 38 -5.03 11.55 -6.07
CA HIS A 38 -4.76 12.41 -4.92
C HIS A 38 -4.34 11.59 -3.70
N ARG A 39 -3.24 12.02 -3.08
CA ARG A 39 -2.77 11.47 -1.82
C ARG A 39 -3.43 12.19 -0.65
N LYS A 40 -3.64 11.47 0.45
CA LYS A 40 -4.07 12.07 1.72
C LYS A 40 -3.03 13.12 2.14
N LYS A 41 -3.48 14.30 2.53
CA LYS A 41 -2.60 15.36 3.03
C LYS A 41 -1.96 14.89 4.36
N PRO A 42 -0.64 14.99 4.51
CA PRO A 42 0.06 14.64 5.75
C PRO A 42 -0.41 15.53 6.91
N SER A 43 -0.47 14.97 8.12
CA SER A 43 -0.83 15.69 9.34
C SER A 43 0.13 15.39 10.49
N ARG A 44 0.45 16.41 11.30
CA ARG A 44 1.21 16.22 12.55
C ARG A 44 0.49 15.35 13.58
N LYS A 45 -0.82 15.14 13.40
CA LYS A 45 -1.64 14.27 14.26
C LYS A 45 -1.62 12.80 13.81
N ASP A 46 -1.00 12.49 12.67
CA ASP A 46 -0.98 11.13 12.14
C ASP A 46 -0.19 10.18 13.05
N ILE A 47 -0.67 8.94 13.10
CA ILE A 47 -0.02 7.83 13.76
C ILE A 47 0.47 6.89 12.66
N TRP A 48 1.78 6.67 12.60
CA TRP A 48 2.35 5.73 11.64
C TRP A 48 2.45 4.35 12.26
N HIS A 49 1.80 3.37 11.64
CA HIS A 49 1.96 1.96 11.97
C HIS A 49 2.88 1.34 10.93
N LEU A 50 3.98 0.72 11.36
CA LEU A 50 4.92 0.05 10.47
C LEU A 50 5.04 -1.43 10.80
N ASP A 51 5.06 -2.21 9.74
CA ASP A 51 5.22 -3.66 9.82
C ASP A 51 5.92 -4.19 8.58
N GLU A 52 6.46 -5.39 8.70
CA GLU A 52 7.11 -6.10 7.63
C GLU A 52 6.53 -7.50 7.47
N VAL A 53 6.35 -7.89 6.21
CA VAL A 53 5.84 -9.21 5.88
C VAL A 53 6.80 -9.93 4.93
N VAL A 54 7.01 -11.23 5.19
CA VAL A 54 7.76 -12.10 4.27
C VAL A 54 6.95 -12.37 3.01
N ILE A 55 7.59 -12.22 1.85
CA ILE A 55 7.03 -12.52 0.53
C ILE A 55 8.03 -13.38 -0.24
N SER A 56 7.55 -14.44 -0.89
CA SER A 56 8.39 -15.28 -1.76
C SER A 56 8.38 -14.74 -3.19
N ILE A 57 9.57 -14.48 -3.74
CA ILE A 57 9.73 -13.99 -5.11
C ILE A 57 10.71 -14.92 -5.82
N GLY A 58 10.25 -15.62 -6.85
CA GLY A 58 11.07 -16.60 -7.56
C GLY A 58 11.69 -17.67 -6.63
N GLY A 59 10.96 -18.07 -5.58
CA GLY A 59 11.43 -19.04 -4.59
C GLY A 59 12.36 -18.48 -3.51
N ARG A 60 12.73 -17.19 -3.56
CA ARG A 60 13.59 -16.54 -2.57
C ARG A 60 12.77 -15.70 -1.60
N LYS A 61 13.19 -15.67 -0.32
CA LYS A 61 12.54 -14.85 0.71
C LYS A 61 12.92 -13.37 0.55
N HIS A 62 11.91 -12.51 0.55
CA HIS A 62 12.04 -11.07 0.61
C HIS A 62 11.15 -10.50 1.71
N TRP A 63 11.39 -9.25 2.07
CA TRP A 63 10.63 -8.52 3.08
C TRP A 63 9.95 -7.31 2.45
N LEU A 64 8.62 -7.27 2.49
CA LEU A 64 7.87 -6.07 2.20
C LEU A 64 7.71 -5.27 3.48
N TRP A 65 8.35 -4.12 3.50
CA TRP A 65 8.23 -3.13 4.55
C TRP A 65 7.12 -2.15 4.20
N ARG A 66 6.17 -1.94 5.11
CA ARG A 66 5.00 -1.12 4.87
C ARG A 66 4.76 -0.16 6.02
N ALA A 67 4.39 1.07 5.66
CA ALA A 67 3.89 2.07 6.58
C ALA A 67 2.45 2.44 6.22
N VAL A 68 1.57 2.43 7.22
CA VAL A 68 0.18 2.89 7.10
C VAL A 68 -0.14 3.91 8.18
N ASP A 69 -1.18 4.72 7.97
CA ASP A 69 -1.70 5.60 9.01
C ASP A 69 -2.76 4.91 9.89
N GLN A 70 -3.34 5.65 10.83
CA GLN A 70 -4.42 5.20 11.72
C GLN A 70 -5.68 4.72 10.99
N ASP A 71 -5.94 5.20 9.76
CA ASP A 71 -7.09 4.82 8.95
C ASP A 71 -6.81 3.55 8.13
N GLY A 72 -5.55 3.14 8.03
CA GLY A 72 -5.08 2.05 7.17
C GLY A 72 -4.72 2.51 5.76
N TYR A 73 -4.57 3.83 5.56
CA TYR A 73 -4.08 4.40 4.32
C TYR A 73 -2.60 4.08 4.18
N VAL A 74 -2.21 3.50 3.04
CA VAL A 74 -0.83 3.12 2.79
C VAL A 74 0.02 4.34 2.45
N LEU A 75 0.95 4.68 3.34
CA LEU A 75 1.81 5.86 3.23
C LEU A 75 3.03 5.58 2.35
N ASP A 76 3.78 4.51 2.66
CA ASP A 76 4.88 4.04 1.82
C ASP A 76 5.12 2.53 1.93
N GLU A 77 5.73 1.96 0.89
CA GLU A 77 6.04 0.56 0.78
C GLU A 77 7.35 0.33 0.01
N ILE A 78 8.16 -0.60 0.50
CA ILE A 78 9.40 -0.99 -0.15
C ILE A 78 9.69 -2.48 0.05
N VAL A 79 9.99 -3.17 -1.05
CA VAL A 79 10.49 -4.55 -1.02
C VAL A 79 12.00 -4.52 -0.83
N GLN A 80 12.50 -5.28 0.15
CA GLN A 80 13.92 -5.38 0.48
C GLN A 80 14.31 -6.85 0.70
N THR A 81 15.60 -7.16 0.54
CA THR A 81 16.13 -8.52 0.75
C THR A 81 16.38 -8.84 2.22
N ARG A 82 16.64 -7.81 3.04
CA ARG A 82 17.04 -7.98 4.45
C ARG A 82 15.96 -7.47 5.41
N ARG A 83 15.93 -8.10 6.60
CA ARG A 83 15.16 -7.68 7.78
C ARG A 83 16.12 -7.13 8.84
N ASP A 84 16.61 -5.91 8.62
CA ASP A 84 17.60 -5.28 9.50
C ASP A 84 17.33 -3.78 9.69
N THR A 85 18.13 -3.16 10.57
CA THR A 85 18.08 -1.73 10.87
C THR A 85 18.28 -0.85 9.64
N LYS A 86 19.15 -1.26 8.69
CA LYS A 86 19.41 -0.49 7.47
C LYS A 86 18.18 -0.45 6.57
N ALA A 87 17.49 -1.58 6.45
CA ALA A 87 16.23 -1.72 5.72
C ALA A 87 15.11 -0.90 6.39
N ALA A 88 14.96 -0.98 7.72
CA ALA A 88 14.01 -0.17 8.47
C ALA A 88 14.28 1.34 8.30
N LYS A 89 15.54 1.76 8.41
CA LYS A 89 15.99 3.15 8.21
C LYS A 89 15.65 3.66 6.82
N ARG A 90 15.87 2.83 5.78
CA ARG A 90 15.51 3.18 4.40
C ARG A 90 14.02 3.44 4.22
N LEU A 91 13.16 2.64 4.85
CA LEU A 91 11.71 2.89 4.86
C LEU A 91 11.40 4.23 5.54
N LEU A 92 11.93 4.48 6.75
CA LEU A 92 11.65 5.70 7.51
C LEU A 92 12.10 6.97 6.78
N VAL A 93 13.31 6.97 6.20
CA VAL A 93 13.82 8.13 5.43
C VAL A 93 12.93 8.41 4.21
N ARG A 94 12.57 7.36 3.46
CA ARG A 94 11.68 7.52 2.30
C ARG A 94 10.31 8.04 2.72
N LEU A 95 9.74 7.47 3.78
CA LEU A 95 8.44 7.83 4.31
C LEU A 95 8.43 9.28 4.75
N LEU A 96 9.42 9.72 5.53
CA LEU A 96 9.54 11.09 6.00
C LEU A 96 9.68 12.07 4.84
N LYS A 97 10.53 11.78 3.84
CA LYS A 97 10.66 12.61 2.63
C LYS A 97 9.33 12.72 1.86
N LYS A 98 8.57 11.63 1.80
CA LYS A 98 7.30 11.56 1.05
C LYS A 98 6.16 12.28 1.77
N GLN A 99 6.14 12.24 3.10
CA GLN A 99 5.12 12.91 3.92
C GLN A 99 5.49 14.36 4.23
N GLY A 100 6.78 14.72 4.20
CA GLY A 100 7.26 16.08 4.50
C GLY A 100 7.06 16.53 5.96
N LEU A 101 6.42 15.70 6.80
CA LEU A 101 6.10 15.98 8.19
C LEU A 101 6.32 14.71 9.03
N SER A 102 6.82 14.89 10.25
CA SER A 102 6.90 13.81 11.24
C SER A 102 5.51 13.50 11.83
N PRO A 103 5.22 12.23 12.15
CA PRO A 103 3.97 11.85 12.79
C PRO A 103 3.97 12.28 14.26
N LYS A 104 2.80 12.21 14.89
CA LYS A 104 2.68 12.31 16.35
C LYS A 104 3.43 11.17 17.04
N ARG A 105 3.30 9.96 16.50
CA ARG A 105 3.98 8.76 17.01
C ARG A 105 4.14 7.68 15.96
N ILE A 106 5.03 6.75 16.28
CA ILE A 106 5.28 5.52 15.53
C ILE A 106 4.85 4.33 16.37
N VAL A 107 4.14 3.39 15.75
CA VAL A 107 3.73 2.11 16.33
C VAL A 107 4.31 1.00 15.47
N THR A 108 4.96 0.03 16.11
CA THR A 108 5.54 -1.13 15.44
C THR A 108 5.29 -2.39 16.27
N ASP A 109 5.54 -3.56 15.67
CA ASP A 109 5.78 -4.77 16.47
C ASP A 109 7.14 -4.67 17.22
N LYS A 110 7.55 -5.74 17.90
CA LYS A 110 8.74 -5.84 18.74
C LYS A 110 10.07 -5.98 17.98
N LEU A 111 10.10 -5.76 16.65
CA LEU A 111 11.34 -5.82 15.89
C LEU A 111 12.28 -4.67 16.32
N ARG A 112 13.40 -5.02 16.97
CA ARG A 112 14.41 -4.06 17.47
C ARG A 112 14.97 -3.11 16.40
N SER A 113 14.96 -3.55 15.13
CA SER A 113 15.44 -2.74 13.99
C SER A 113 14.68 -1.42 13.84
N TYR A 114 13.39 -1.36 14.18
CA TYR A 114 12.64 -0.11 14.13
C TYR A 114 13.10 0.89 15.19
N GLY A 115 13.32 0.44 16.43
CA GLY A 115 13.79 1.31 17.50
C GLY A 115 15.16 1.91 17.18
N ALA A 116 16.07 1.10 16.64
CA ALA A 116 17.38 1.57 16.18
C ALA A 116 17.25 2.58 15.03
N ALA A 117 16.48 2.25 13.99
CA ALA A 117 16.29 3.14 12.84
C ALA A 117 15.59 4.46 13.21
N LYS A 118 14.61 4.41 14.13
CA LYS A 118 13.88 5.58 14.61
C LYS A 118 14.80 6.54 15.34
N ARG A 119 15.71 6.06 16.19
CA ARG A 119 16.65 6.91 16.93
C ARG A 119 17.48 7.79 15.98
N ASP A 120 17.88 7.23 14.84
CA ASP A 120 18.64 7.96 13.83
C ASP A 120 17.79 8.95 13.01
N VAL A 121 16.56 8.56 12.63
CA VAL A 121 15.78 9.31 11.63
C VAL A 121 14.80 10.30 12.27
N MET A 122 14.22 9.96 13.42
CA MET A 122 13.18 10.74 14.10
C MET A 122 13.32 10.60 15.63
N PRO A 123 14.41 11.10 16.25
CA PRO A 123 14.68 10.91 17.67
C PRO A 123 13.57 11.47 18.58
N GLY A 124 12.94 12.60 18.21
CA GLY A 124 11.89 13.25 19.00
C GLY A 124 10.48 12.66 18.88
N VAL A 125 10.24 11.70 17.98
CA VAL A 125 8.91 11.10 17.80
C VAL A 125 8.66 10.04 18.88
N GLU A 126 7.47 9.97 19.46
CA GLU A 126 7.15 8.88 20.39
C GLU A 126 7.12 7.52 19.66
N HIS A 127 7.74 6.48 20.23
CA HIS A 127 7.72 5.12 19.66
C HIS A 127 7.08 4.14 20.65
N ARG A 128 6.06 3.42 20.18
CA ARG A 128 5.41 2.32 20.92
C ARG A 128 5.64 1.00 20.20
N SER A 129 6.38 0.08 20.83
CA SER A 129 6.50 -1.30 20.37
C SER A 129 5.53 -2.19 21.13
N HIS A 130 4.40 -2.54 20.51
CA HIS A 130 3.39 -3.38 21.17
C HIS A 130 2.58 -4.16 20.13
N LYS A 131 2.55 -5.50 20.27
CA LYS A 131 1.87 -6.41 19.35
C LYS A 131 0.42 -5.98 19.07
N GLY A 132 -0.39 -5.82 20.13
CA GLY A 132 -1.81 -5.44 19.97
C GLY A 132 -2.06 -4.04 19.40
N LEU A 133 -1.07 -3.13 19.43
CA LEU A 133 -1.23 -1.79 18.83
C LEU A 133 -0.87 -1.79 17.33
N ASN A 134 -0.20 -2.83 16.84
CA ASN A 134 0.22 -2.93 15.45
C ASN A 134 -0.80 -3.61 14.52
N ASN A 135 -1.94 -4.04 15.05
CA ASN A 135 -3.04 -4.67 14.29
C ASN A 135 -3.40 -3.89 13.01
N ARG A 136 -3.26 -2.56 13.02
CA ARG A 136 -3.53 -1.73 11.84
C ARG A 136 -2.57 -2.02 10.68
N ALA A 137 -1.28 -2.13 10.94
CA ALA A 137 -0.31 -2.49 9.91
C ALA A 137 -0.46 -3.96 9.51
N GLU A 138 -0.67 -4.87 10.46
CA GLU A 138 -0.89 -6.30 10.18
C GLU A 138 -2.10 -6.51 9.25
N ASN A 139 -3.25 -5.92 9.59
CA ASN A 139 -4.46 -6.00 8.78
C ASN A 139 -4.29 -5.38 7.38
N SER A 140 -3.42 -4.39 7.25
CA SER A 140 -3.13 -3.79 5.95
C SER A 140 -2.56 -4.82 4.97
N HIS A 141 -1.86 -5.86 5.43
CA HIS A 141 -1.27 -6.89 4.58
C HIS A 141 -2.31 -7.85 3.99
N VAL A 142 -3.50 -7.97 4.58
CA VAL A 142 -4.51 -8.96 4.17
C VAL A 142 -4.94 -8.80 2.70
N PRO A 143 -5.32 -7.60 2.21
CA PRO A 143 -5.67 -7.42 0.80
C PRO A 143 -4.53 -7.78 -0.16
N LEU A 144 -3.28 -7.46 0.21
CA LEU A 144 -2.11 -7.82 -0.58
C LEU A 144 -1.91 -9.33 -0.62
N ARG A 145 -1.94 -10.02 0.53
CA ARG A 145 -1.79 -11.48 0.60
C ARG A 145 -2.86 -12.21 -0.20
N LYS A 146 -4.11 -11.73 -0.17
CA LYS A 146 -5.19 -12.28 -1.02
C LYS A 146 -4.82 -12.17 -2.50
N ARG A 147 -4.24 -11.04 -2.94
CA ARG A 147 -3.81 -10.86 -4.32
C ARG A 147 -2.58 -11.70 -4.68
N GLU A 148 -1.59 -11.75 -3.81
CA GLU A 148 -0.38 -12.57 -3.97
C GLU A 148 -0.73 -14.05 -4.21
N ARG A 149 -1.63 -14.62 -3.39
CA ARG A 149 -2.09 -16.01 -3.53
C ARG A 149 -2.79 -16.25 -4.87
N MET A 150 -3.70 -15.36 -5.26
CA MET A 150 -4.41 -15.47 -6.54
C MET A 150 -3.50 -15.29 -7.76
N MET A 151 -2.37 -14.60 -7.60
CA MET A 151 -1.37 -14.42 -8.65
C MET A 151 -0.30 -15.51 -8.66
N GLN A 152 -0.38 -16.49 -7.74
CA GLN A 152 0.61 -17.57 -7.57
C GLN A 152 2.04 -17.03 -7.33
N GLY A 153 2.13 -15.93 -6.59
CA GLY A 153 3.40 -15.28 -6.24
C GLY A 153 3.99 -14.42 -7.36
N PHE A 154 5.11 -13.76 -7.07
CA PHE A 154 5.78 -12.85 -7.99
C PHE A 154 7.08 -13.46 -8.52
N ARG A 155 7.43 -13.16 -9.78
CA ARG A 155 8.66 -13.66 -10.42
C ARG A 155 9.86 -12.73 -10.24
N SER A 156 9.64 -11.45 -9.91
CA SER A 156 10.72 -10.48 -9.70
C SER A 156 10.34 -9.38 -8.71
N VAL A 157 11.36 -8.82 -8.05
CA VAL A 157 11.20 -7.70 -7.09
C VAL A 157 10.60 -6.47 -7.77
N GLY A 158 11.08 -6.12 -8.97
CA GLY A 158 10.53 -5.01 -9.74
C GLY A 158 9.08 -5.24 -10.16
N GLY A 159 8.69 -6.50 -10.43
CA GLY A 159 7.30 -6.87 -10.70
C GLY A 159 6.39 -6.61 -9.50
N LEU A 160 6.78 -7.09 -8.31
CA LEU A 160 6.05 -6.84 -7.07
C LEU A 160 5.99 -5.33 -6.74
N GLN A 161 7.13 -4.62 -6.84
CA GLN A 161 7.21 -3.20 -6.50
C GLN A 161 6.29 -2.34 -7.37
N ARG A 162 6.21 -2.62 -8.68
CA ARG A 162 5.25 -1.96 -9.60
C ARG A 162 3.81 -2.33 -9.27
N PHE A 163 3.55 -3.59 -8.94
CA PHE A 163 2.22 -4.02 -8.57
C PHE A 163 1.72 -3.27 -7.33
N ILE A 164 2.49 -3.28 -6.23
CA ILE A 164 2.07 -2.64 -4.97
C ILE A 164 1.94 -1.12 -5.12
N SER A 165 2.77 -0.45 -5.94
CA SER A 165 2.64 0.99 -6.14
C SER A 165 1.31 1.39 -6.75
N VAL A 166 0.78 0.59 -7.68
CA VAL A 166 -0.53 0.83 -8.30
C VAL A 166 -1.65 0.31 -7.41
N PHE A 167 -1.51 -0.92 -6.92
CA PHE A 167 -2.51 -1.58 -6.09
C PHE A 167 -2.85 -0.75 -4.85
N SER A 168 -1.83 -0.29 -4.12
CA SER A 168 -2.03 0.51 -2.91
C SER A 168 -2.57 1.91 -3.23
N ALA A 169 -2.16 2.53 -4.33
CA ALA A 169 -2.71 3.82 -4.75
C ALA A 169 -4.22 3.74 -5.04
N VAL A 170 -4.66 2.72 -5.78
CA VAL A 170 -6.09 2.49 -6.05
C VAL A 170 -6.85 2.13 -4.77
N ARG A 171 -6.28 1.25 -3.93
CA ARG A 171 -6.90 0.85 -2.65
C ARG A 171 -7.09 2.03 -1.71
N ASN A 172 -6.11 2.93 -1.66
CA ASN A 172 -6.13 4.12 -0.81
C ASN A 172 -7.32 5.04 -1.08
N LEU A 173 -7.87 5.06 -2.31
CA LEU A 173 -9.08 5.83 -2.63
C LEU A 173 -10.30 5.42 -1.80
N PHE A 174 -10.36 4.14 -1.44
CA PHE A 174 -11.50 3.54 -0.75
C PHE A 174 -11.27 3.36 0.76
N VAL A 175 -10.15 3.86 1.29
CA VAL A 175 -9.89 3.88 2.72
C VAL A 175 -10.65 5.06 3.34
N ALA A 176 -11.75 4.74 4.02
CA ALA A 176 -12.50 5.73 4.76
C ALA A 176 -11.74 6.18 6.02
N PRO A 177 -11.76 7.48 6.36
CA PRO A 177 -11.22 7.95 7.64
C PRO A 177 -11.86 7.22 8.82
N HIS A 178 -11.08 6.86 9.84
CA HIS A 178 -11.61 6.13 11.00
C HIS A 178 -12.70 6.93 11.73
N GLN A 179 -12.67 8.26 11.64
CA GLN A 179 -13.63 9.18 12.26
C GLN A 179 -15.02 9.13 11.61
N ARG A 180 -15.17 8.50 10.44
CA ARG A 180 -16.46 8.34 9.77
C ARG A 180 -17.11 7.03 10.20
N HIS A 181 -17.99 7.11 11.19
CA HIS A 181 -18.64 5.94 11.77
C HIS A 181 -20.00 5.58 11.14
N SER A 182 -20.59 6.45 10.30
CA SER A 182 -21.91 6.18 9.71
C SER A 182 -21.83 5.47 8.36
N ALA A 183 -22.83 4.62 8.09
CA ALA A 183 -23.01 3.96 6.81
C ALA A 183 -23.14 4.98 5.66
N LEU A 184 -23.89 6.06 5.89
CA LEU A 184 -24.06 7.16 4.92
C LEU A 184 -22.71 7.84 4.59
N ALA A 185 -21.90 8.16 5.60
CA ALA A 185 -20.60 8.79 5.38
C ALA A 185 -19.64 7.86 4.60
N THR A 186 -19.71 6.56 4.87
CA THR A 186 -18.96 5.54 4.11
C THR A 186 -19.44 5.45 2.66
N HIS A 187 -20.76 5.49 2.44
CA HIS A 187 -21.35 5.46 1.11
C HIS A 187 -20.96 6.69 0.28
N ILE A 188 -21.09 7.90 0.85
CA ILE A 188 -20.67 9.15 0.22
C ILE A 188 -19.17 9.12 -0.12
N HIS A 189 -18.33 8.59 0.78
CA HIS A 189 -16.91 8.43 0.51
C HIS A 189 -16.65 7.52 -0.70
N ARG A 190 -17.37 6.38 -0.81
CA ARG A 190 -17.24 5.48 -1.96
C ARG A 190 -17.68 6.13 -3.27
N ILE A 191 -18.78 6.89 -3.27
CA ILE A 191 -19.22 7.66 -4.45
C ILE A 191 -18.11 8.62 -4.90
N ARG A 192 -17.54 9.39 -3.96
CA ARG A 192 -16.44 10.32 -4.26
C ARG A 192 -15.20 9.60 -4.79
N ALA A 193 -14.85 8.45 -4.21
CA ALA A 193 -13.73 7.62 -4.66
C ALA A 193 -13.95 7.10 -6.09
N MET A 194 -15.17 6.67 -6.42
CA MET A 194 -15.55 6.24 -7.77
C MET A 194 -15.51 7.40 -8.78
N ALA A 195 -15.99 8.57 -8.40
CA ALA A 195 -15.94 9.77 -9.25
C ALA A 195 -14.50 10.17 -9.56
N GLN A 196 -13.62 10.18 -8.55
CA GLN A 196 -12.20 10.45 -8.74
C GLN A 196 -11.53 9.40 -9.64
N TRP A 197 -11.85 8.12 -9.43
CA TRP A 197 -11.34 7.05 -10.29
C TRP A 197 -11.73 7.27 -11.75
N LYS A 198 -13.02 7.56 -12.02
CA LYS A 198 -13.52 7.85 -13.36
C LYS A 198 -12.79 9.02 -14.01
N ALA A 199 -12.59 10.11 -13.27
CA ALA A 199 -11.89 11.30 -13.77
C ALA A 199 -10.44 10.98 -14.19
N VAL A 200 -9.71 10.23 -13.36
CA VAL A 200 -8.31 9.86 -13.66
C VAL A 200 -8.23 8.87 -14.83
N THR A 201 -9.17 7.94 -14.94
CA THR A 201 -9.17 7.01 -16.08
C THR A 201 -9.54 7.68 -17.40
N ALA A 202 -10.41 8.69 -17.37
CA ALA A 202 -10.81 9.46 -18.56
C ALA A 202 -9.71 10.40 -19.06
N ALA A 203 -8.91 10.99 -18.16
CA ALA A 203 -7.87 11.94 -18.52
C ALA A 203 -6.62 11.32 -19.18
N ILE A 204 -6.49 10.00 -19.16
CA ILE A 204 -5.34 9.25 -19.74
C ILE A 204 -5.79 8.38 -20.94
N ALA A 205 -7.10 8.28 -21.17
CA ALA A 205 -7.67 7.59 -22.33
C ALA A 205 -7.48 8.46 -23.59
#